data_AF-A0A7Y6IST1-F1
#
_entry.id   AF-A0A7Y6IST1-F1
#
_cell.length_a   1.000
_cell.length_b   1.000
_cell.length_c   1.000
_cell.angle_alpha   90.00
_cell.angle_beta   90.00
_cell.angle_gamma   90.00
#
_symmetry.space_group_name_H-M   'P 1'
#
loop_
_entity.id
_entity.type
_entity.pdbx_description
1 polymer ?
#
loop_
_entity_poly.entity_id
_entity_poly.type
_entity_poly.pdbx_seq_one_letter_code
_entity_poly.pdbx_strand_id
1 'polypeptide(L)' 'MDLKACEVCGSAAELEILSGHSTSLGRVVYVRCGCGGMGVQLITYDVAAAIVELRAGS' A
#
# COMPACT_ATOMS: atom_id res chain seq x y z
N MET A 1 -3.57 3.06 6.48
CA MET A 1 -2.84 2.49 5.33
C MET A 1 -1.57 1.90 5.90
N ASP A 2 -1.49 0.58 5.98
CA ASP A 2 -0.34 -0.13 6.57
C ASP A 2 0.51 -0.75 5.47
N LEU A 3 1.80 -0.37 5.41
CA LEU A 3 2.77 -0.99 4.52
C LEU A 3 3.18 -2.35 5.11
N LYS A 4 3.28 -3.38 4.27
CA LYS A 4 3.77 -4.70 4.67
C LYS A 4 5.26 -4.65 4.99
N ALA A 5 5.69 -5.48 5.95
CA ALA A 5 7.10 -5.64 6.30
C ALA A 5 7.96 -6.02 5.09
N CYS A 6 9.24 -5.64 5.11
CA CYS A 6 10.20 -6.03 4.09
C CYS A 6 10.40 -7.54 4.07
N GLU A 7 10.27 -8.18 2.91
CA GLU A 7 10.45 -9.64 2.77
C GLU A 7 11.91 -10.09 2.94
N VAL A 8 12.87 -9.15 2.85
CA VAL A 8 14.31 -9.46 2.97
C VAL A 8 14.76 -9.54 4.43
N CYS A 9 14.45 -8.52 5.24
CA CYS A 9 14.90 -8.44 6.63
C CYS A 9 13.77 -8.58 7.66
N GLY A 10 12.51 -8.68 7.22
CA GLY A 10 11.33 -8.74 8.09
C GLY A 10 10.96 -7.41 8.78
N SER A 11 11.73 -6.34 8.57
CA SER A 11 11.47 -5.04 9.21
C SER A 11 10.38 -4.25 8.49
N ALA A 12 9.47 -3.65 9.25
CA ALA A 12 8.49 -2.66 8.78
C ALA A 12 8.87 -1.21 9.15
N ALA A 13 9.93 -1.00 9.93
CA ALA A 13 10.24 0.29 10.54
C ALA A 13 10.89 1.30 9.58
N GLU A 14 11.36 0.84 8.41
CA GLU A 14 12.18 1.66 7.50
C GLU A 14 11.80 1.39 6.03
N LEU A 15 10.56 1.70 5.63
CA LEU A 15 10.13 1.60 4.24
C LEU A 15 9.95 2.99 3.62
N GLU A 16 10.78 3.28 2.62
CA GLU A 16 10.72 4.50 1.81
C GLU A 16 9.96 4.22 0.50
N ILE A 17 9.00 5.07 0.14
CA ILE A 17 8.30 4.98 -1.15
C ILE A 17 9.12 5.74 -2.21
N LEU A 18 9.58 5.01 -3.22
CA LEU A 18 10.38 5.58 -4.32
C LEU A 18 9.49 6.11 -5.45
N SER A 19 8.43 5.38 -5.78
CA SER A 19 7.50 5.71 -6.86
C SER A 19 6.18 4.97 -6.67
N GLY A 20 5.14 5.36 -7.42
CA GLY A 20 3.90 4.60 -7.48
C GLY A 20 2.95 5.11 -8.55
N HIS A 21 1.96 4.27 -8.86
CA HIS A 21 0.89 4.59 -9.81
C HIS A 21 -0.45 4.03 -9.32
N SER A 22 -1.53 4.71 -9.68
CA SER A 22 -2.89 4.30 -9.33
C SER A 22 -3.43 3.25 -10.32
N THR A 23 -4.29 2.38 -9.81
CA THR A 23 -5.02 1.33 -10.55
C THR A 23 -6.48 1.36 -10.13
N SER A 24 -7.35 0.57 -10.77
CA SER A 24 -8.75 0.44 -10.36
C SER A 24 -8.94 -0.21 -8.98
N LEU A 25 -7.95 -0.97 -8.48
CA LEU A 25 -8.02 -1.69 -7.20
C LEU A 25 -7.37 -0.92 -6.04
N GLY A 26 -6.50 0.03 -6.35
CA GLY A 26 -5.61 0.63 -5.35
C GLY A 26 -4.44 1.39 -5.97
N ARG A 27 -3.43 1.70 -5.16
CA ARG A 27 -2.17 2.29 -5.57
C ARG A 27 -1.05 1.26 -5.46
N VAL A 28 -0.34 1.01 -6.56
CA VAL A 28 0.91 0.24 -6.56
C VAL A 28 2.05 1.17 -6.19
N VAL A 29 2.85 0.80 -5.19
CA VAL A 29 4.03 1.56 -4.73
C VAL A 29 5.28 0.68 -4.78
N TYR A 30 6.37 1.28 -5.21
CA TYR A 30 7.71 0.70 -5.16
C TYR A 30 8.39 1.22 -3.90
N VAL A 31 8.88 0.31 -3.07
CA VAL A 31 9.48 0.64 -1.78
C VAL A 31 10.92 0.16 -1.67
N ARG A 32 11.71 0.91 -0.92
CA ARG A 32 13.04 0.53 -0.48
C ARG A 32 13.05 0.39 1.04
N CYS A 33 13.64 -0.70 1.52
CA CYS A 33 13.87 -0.92 2.94
C CYS A 33 15.22 -0.34 3.37
N GLY A 34 15.35 0.09 4.63
CA GLY A 34 16.62 0.54 5.24
C GLY A 34 17.75 -0.48 5.12
N CYS A 35 17.44 -1.79 5.06
CA CYS A 35 18.42 -2.86 4.82
C CYS A 35 18.93 -2.92 3.36
N GLY A 36 18.38 -2.10 2.45
CA GLY A 36 18.68 -2.10 1.02
C GLY A 36 17.74 -2.95 0.16
N GLY A 37 16.86 -3.75 0.76
CA GLY A 37 15.86 -4.55 0.02
C GLY A 37 14.86 -3.69 -0.74
N MET A 38 14.44 -4.13 -1.93
CA MET A 38 13.42 -3.46 -2.73
C MET A 38 12.17 -4.32 -2.84
N GLY A 39 11.00 -3.70 -2.93
CA GLY A 39 9.73 -4.42 -3.05
C GLY A 39 8.64 -3.62 -3.76
N VAL A 40 7.57 -4.30 -4.11
CA VAL A 40 6.36 -3.72 -4.69
C VAL A 40 5.18 -4.05 -3.78
N GLN A 41 4.37 -3.05 -3.44
CA GLN A 41 3.18 -3.23 -2.61
C GLN A 41 1.95 -2.64 -3.28
N LEU A 42 0.82 -3.34 -3.17
CA LEU A 42 -0.50 -2.83 -3.55
C LEU A 42 -1.21 -2.32 -2.29
N ILE A 43 -1.46 -1.02 -2.26
CA ILE A 43 -2.31 -0.37 -1.26
C ILE A 43 -3.72 -0.33 -1.84
N THR A 44 -4.58 -1.26 -1.44
CA THR A 44 -5.97 -1.30 -1.94
C THR A 44 -6.75 -0.11 -1.43
N TYR A 45 -7.61 0.45 -2.27
CA TYR A 45 -8.65 1.36 -1.78
C TYR A 45 -9.59 0.51 -0.94
N ASP A 46 -9.90 0.95 0.27
CA ASP A 46 -10.87 0.25 1.10
C ASP A 46 -12.26 0.43 0.49
N VAL A 47 -12.62 -0.47 -0.43
CA VAL A 47 -13.91 -0.44 -1.11
C VAL A 47 -15.05 -0.72 -0.11
N ALA A 48 -14.76 -1.37 1.01
CA ALA A 48 -15.77 -1.63 2.04
C ALA A 48 -16.26 -0.33 2.69
N ALA A 49 -15.37 0.64 2.92
CA ALA A 49 -15.78 1.98 3.37
C ALA A 49 -16.60 2.74 2.30
N ALA A 50 -16.17 2.67 1.03
CA ALA A 50 -16.84 3.37 -0.07
C ALA A 50 -18.25 2.82 -0.39
N ILE A 51 -18.47 1.51 -0.25
CA ILE A 51 -19.81 0.91 -0.47
C ILE A 51 -20.81 1.39 0.58
N VAL A 52 -20.37 1.61 1.82
CA VAL A 52 -21.24 2.13 2.89
C VAL A 52 -21.69 3.56 2.58
N GLU A 53 -20.79 4.41 2.07
CA GLU A 53 -21.14 5.78 1.65
C GLU A 53 -22.09 5.80 0.44
N LEU A 54 -21.89 4.92 -0.55
CA LEU A 54 -22.79 4.81 -1.72
C LEU A 54 -24.21 4.35 -1.37
N ARG A 55 -24.38 3.55 -0.31
CA ARG A 55 -25.70 3.06 0.13
C ARG A 55 -26.38 3.96 1.16
N ALA A 56 -25.61 4.72 1.94
CA ALA A 56 -26.13 5.65 2.94
C ALA A 56 -26.60 6.99 2.34
N GLY A 57 -26.34 7.24 1.05
CA GLY A 57 -26.84 8.40 0.31
C GLY A 57 -28.01 8.02 -0.62
N SER A 58 -29.22 7.99 -0.08
CA SER A 58 -30.49 8.08 -0.83
C SER A 58 -31.54 8.81 -0.02
#